data_AF-A0A1I7E578-F1
#
_entry.id   AF-A0A1I7E578-F1
#
_cell.length_a   1.000
_cell.length_b   1.000
_cell.length_c   1.000
_cell.angle_alpha   90.00
_cell.angle_beta   90.00
_cell.angle_gamma   90.00
#
_symmetry.space_group_name_H-M   'P 1'
#
loop_
_entity.id
_entity.type
_entity.pdbx_description
1 polymer ?
#
loop_
_entity_poly.entity_id
_entity_poly.type
_entity_poly.pdbx_seq_one_letter_code
_entity_poly.pdbx_strand_id
1 'polypeptide(L)'
;MSAFLNYSFLPDAVFVNSKDNLKLVVQNPISGKPITFKSGRGGDTIAVTFPFGDNQDDLVTNLNFGSGDVPTPFTVDKNGENFVVTVTEDTTLDPGETIQITFNDIPINNVKGTAVIDIHEFIGANSGTTSVPVTKKAQELGVIIWLDPLVVGLDQKSNLQFKSAASTKVVISGYPDGKGEKSFETPPYSNSDAVGVGSDTDSQRTYVATAWAGGNQSPPESITLTQVPPLITVFNPMEEQTVGADEEITLTWKEMFGSSSEMKWLQTRKTNVLAPFTSNPGMELTDLYNIGNHNAQFMPESVTYSLLIHGFKKPAQHDFVFKVKPVQLVFLKYKKDDLTEIAFALDPMHWKAVDASYGNNSLTLKIYQPGFTQDVFYLNTEDTTHPMIQFFEIVDGNLSWITANLKSLRLDPGDITIEEEKIKKGIYTIPKDATSVTLTGIGNNGQTVRSVLEIPQSVGKEKMQH
;
A
#
# COMPACT_ATOMS: atom_id res chain seq x y z
N MET A 1 5.02 -10.06 30.50
CA MET A 1 5.17 -8.94 29.55
C MET A 1 3.78 -8.44 29.22
N SER A 2 3.59 -7.16 28.91
CA SER A 2 2.29 -6.65 28.45
C SER A 2 1.89 -7.33 27.13
N ALA A 3 0.59 -7.45 26.89
CA ALA A 3 0.07 -7.91 25.61
C ALA A 3 0.56 -7.03 24.44
N PHE A 4 0.70 -7.64 23.26
CA PHE A 4 1.05 -7.00 21.99
C PHE A 4 -0.18 -6.36 21.34
N LEU A 5 -1.35 -6.97 21.53
CA LEU A 5 -2.62 -6.50 20.99
C LEU A 5 -3.42 -5.76 22.06
N ASN A 6 -4.31 -4.88 21.61
CA ASN A 6 -5.30 -4.22 22.45
C ASN A 6 -6.59 -5.04 22.45
N TYR A 7 -7.21 -5.18 23.62
CA TYR A 7 -8.42 -5.99 23.80
C TYR A 7 -9.53 -5.19 24.45
N SER A 8 -10.76 -5.43 24.00
CA SER A 8 -11.97 -4.96 24.66
C SER A 8 -13.14 -5.91 24.44
N PHE A 9 -14.13 -5.85 25.32
CA PHE A 9 -15.41 -6.54 25.13
C PHE A 9 -16.52 -5.52 24.87
N LEU A 10 -17.42 -5.84 23.94
CA LEU A 10 -18.60 -5.08 23.62
C LEU A 10 -19.85 -5.97 23.78
N PRO A 11 -20.81 -5.62 24.67
CA PRO A 11 -20.69 -4.57 25.69
C PRO A 11 -19.61 -4.89 26.75
N ASP A 12 -19.17 -3.85 27.47
CA ASP A 12 -18.29 -3.98 28.65
C ASP A 12 -19.08 -4.20 29.95
N ALA A 13 -20.40 -4.27 29.84
CA ALA A 13 -21.31 -4.58 30.93
C ALA A 13 -22.45 -5.50 30.47
N VAL A 14 -22.96 -6.30 31.40
CA VAL A 14 -24.07 -7.24 31.20
C VAL A 14 -25.03 -7.21 32.39
N PHE A 15 -26.24 -7.72 32.22
CA PHE A 15 -27.14 -7.93 33.35
C PHE A 15 -26.86 -9.27 34.01
N VAL A 16 -26.96 -9.37 35.34
CA VAL A 16 -26.88 -10.63 36.07
C VAL A 16 -28.02 -11.57 35.67
N ASN A 17 -27.81 -12.88 35.83
CA ASN A 17 -28.84 -13.91 35.58
C ASN A 17 -29.47 -13.81 34.17
N SER A 18 -28.65 -13.45 33.19
CA SER A 18 -29.04 -13.33 31.79
C SER A 18 -28.30 -14.35 30.91
N LYS A 19 -28.73 -14.43 29.65
CA LYS A 19 -27.87 -14.89 28.56
C LYS A 19 -27.52 -13.69 27.70
N ASP A 20 -26.23 -13.53 27.44
CA ASP A 20 -25.68 -12.38 26.73
C ASP A 20 -24.69 -12.81 25.66
N ASN A 21 -24.59 -12.02 24.61
CA ASN A 21 -23.53 -12.14 23.61
C ASN A 21 -22.46 -11.11 23.95
N LEU A 22 -21.18 -11.54 23.99
CA LEU A 22 -20.05 -10.63 24.17
C LEU A 22 -19.15 -10.70 22.94
N LYS A 23 -18.84 -9.55 22.36
CA LYS A 23 -17.91 -9.44 21.26
C LYS A 23 -16.54 -9.02 21.76
N LEU A 24 -15.55 -9.91 21.65
CA LEU A 24 -14.14 -9.59 21.84
C LEU A 24 -13.62 -8.85 20.61
N VAL A 25 -13.10 -7.65 20.81
CA VAL A 25 -12.35 -6.89 19.79
C VAL A 25 -10.87 -7.01 20.12
N VAL A 26 -10.11 -7.60 19.19
CA VAL A 26 -8.66 -7.72 19.26
C VAL A 26 -8.08 -6.78 18.22
N GLN A 27 -7.24 -5.82 18.60
CA GLN A 27 -6.70 -4.81 17.70
C GLN A 27 -5.18 -4.80 17.73
N ASN A 28 -4.54 -4.80 16.55
CA ASN A 28 -3.13 -4.42 16.47
C ASN A 28 -3.00 -2.91 16.76
N PRO A 29 -2.19 -2.46 17.74
CA PRO A 29 -2.03 -1.04 18.02
C PRO A 29 -1.77 -0.22 16.76
N ILE A 30 -2.42 0.95 16.65
CA ILE A 30 -2.32 1.83 15.48
C ILE A 30 -0.86 2.29 15.25
N SER A 31 -0.10 2.49 16.32
CA SER A 31 1.33 2.83 16.28
C SER A 31 2.25 1.60 16.31
N GLY A 32 1.68 0.41 16.16
CA GLY A 32 2.38 -0.87 16.21
C GLY A 32 3.10 -1.20 14.90
N LYS A 33 3.66 -2.41 14.84
CA LYS A 33 4.17 -3.02 13.59
C LYS A 33 3.19 -4.09 13.12
N PRO A 34 3.21 -4.49 11.84
CA PRO A 34 2.45 -5.66 11.39
C PRO A 34 2.76 -6.88 12.26
N ILE A 35 1.72 -7.62 12.65
CA ILE A 35 1.82 -8.83 13.47
C ILE A 35 1.41 -10.01 12.60
N THR A 36 2.36 -10.90 12.31
CA THR A 36 2.09 -12.13 11.55
C THR A 36 1.78 -13.26 12.52
N PHE A 37 0.58 -13.83 12.37
CA PHE A 37 0.17 -15.07 13.02
C PHE A 37 0.60 -16.27 12.17
N LYS A 38 1.28 -17.22 12.80
CA LYS A 38 1.69 -18.49 12.20
C LYS A 38 0.67 -19.59 12.45
N SER A 39 0.39 -20.36 11.40
CA SER A 39 -0.48 -21.54 11.46
C SER A 39 0.31 -22.81 11.82
N GLY A 40 -0.40 -23.90 12.14
CA GLY A 40 0.18 -25.25 12.32
C GLY A 40 0.35 -25.72 13.76
N ARG A 41 1.06 -26.85 13.95
CA ARG A 41 1.13 -27.63 15.22
C ARG A 41 1.81 -26.90 16.40
N GLY A 42 2.46 -25.78 16.13
CA GLY A 42 3.00 -24.84 17.13
C GLY A 42 2.73 -23.40 16.69
N GLY A 43 1.57 -23.19 16.05
CA GLY A 43 1.14 -21.89 15.58
C GLY A 43 0.82 -20.93 16.72
N ASP A 44 0.59 -19.68 16.35
CA ASP A 44 0.30 -18.60 17.26
C ASP A 44 -1.12 -18.72 17.81
N THR A 45 -1.29 -18.35 19.09
CA THR A 45 -2.56 -18.50 19.78
C THR A 45 -2.88 -17.30 20.68
N ILE A 46 -4.17 -17.06 20.87
CA ILE A 46 -4.71 -16.17 21.91
C ILE A 46 -5.65 -17.01 22.77
N ALA A 47 -5.30 -17.23 24.03
CA ALA A 47 -6.15 -17.93 24.99
C ALA A 47 -6.95 -16.92 25.82
N VAL A 48 -8.27 -17.08 25.83
CA VAL A 48 -9.23 -16.26 26.57
C VAL A 48 -9.84 -17.10 27.69
N THR A 49 -9.70 -16.64 28.93
CA THR A 49 -10.18 -17.34 30.13
C THR A 49 -11.31 -16.54 30.77
N PHE A 50 -12.51 -17.11 30.77
CA PHE A 50 -13.66 -16.52 31.45
C PHE A 50 -13.73 -17.03 32.90
N PRO A 51 -13.73 -16.14 33.91
CA PRO A 51 -13.90 -16.58 35.30
C PRO A 51 -15.31 -17.15 35.48
N PHE A 52 -15.42 -18.30 36.14
CA PHE A 52 -16.69 -19.03 36.27
C PHE A 52 -16.90 -19.57 37.68
N GLY A 53 -18.17 -19.54 38.13
CA GLY A 53 -18.56 -19.91 39.48
C GLY A 53 -19.76 -19.11 39.98
N ASP A 54 -19.89 -19.00 41.29
CA ASP A 54 -21.01 -18.39 42.00
C ASP A 54 -20.65 -17.08 42.74
N ASN A 55 -19.42 -16.56 42.57
CA ASN A 55 -18.94 -15.37 43.28
C ASN A 55 -19.13 -14.07 42.48
N GLN A 56 -18.84 -12.94 43.13
CA GLN A 56 -18.97 -11.60 42.51
C GLN A 56 -17.97 -11.36 41.37
N ASP A 57 -16.81 -12.02 41.39
CA ASP A 57 -15.73 -11.97 40.41
C ASP A 57 -15.87 -13.01 39.28
N ASP A 58 -16.79 -13.95 39.41
CA ASP A 58 -17.11 -14.94 38.37
C ASP A 58 -18.05 -14.33 37.32
N LEU A 59 -17.68 -14.33 36.03
CA LEU A 59 -18.55 -13.79 34.98
C LEU A 59 -19.70 -14.75 34.66
N VAL A 60 -19.38 -16.04 34.53
CA VAL A 60 -20.28 -17.05 33.98
C VAL A 60 -20.58 -18.15 34.99
N THR A 61 -21.76 -18.77 34.90
CA THR A 61 -22.10 -19.91 35.77
C THR A 61 -21.43 -21.21 35.33
N ASN A 62 -21.09 -21.33 34.04
CA ASN A 62 -20.37 -22.46 33.45
C ASN A 62 -19.80 -22.06 32.09
N LEU A 63 -18.89 -22.87 31.55
CA LEU A 63 -18.21 -22.63 30.28
C LEU A 63 -18.92 -23.32 29.08
N ASN A 64 -20.20 -23.69 29.17
CA ASN A 64 -20.92 -24.39 28.08
C ASN A 64 -21.58 -23.39 27.12
N PHE A 65 -20.75 -22.53 26.53
CA PHE A 65 -21.12 -21.63 25.44
C PHE A 65 -20.04 -21.70 24.35
N GLY A 66 -20.36 -21.21 23.15
CA GLY A 66 -19.48 -21.26 21.99
C GLY A 66 -19.20 -19.89 21.41
N SER A 67 -18.25 -19.84 20.49
CA SER A 67 -18.11 -18.70 19.58
C SER A 67 -19.15 -18.77 18.46
N GLY A 68 -19.65 -17.61 18.05
CA GLY A 68 -20.44 -17.41 16.84
C GLY A 68 -19.56 -16.94 15.69
N ASP A 69 -19.72 -15.68 15.34
CA ASP A 69 -19.00 -15.06 14.24
C ASP A 69 -17.50 -14.93 14.57
N VAL A 70 -16.66 -15.52 13.73
CA VAL A 70 -15.20 -15.43 13.75
C VAL A 70 -14.73 -15.15 12.32
N PRO A 71 -13.94 -14.09 12.07
CA PRO A 71 -13.49 -13.75 10.73
C PRO A 71 -12.43 -14.74 10.24
N THR A 72 -12.54 -15.18 8.99
CA THR A 72 -11.48 -15.95 8.31
C THR A 72 -10.17 -15.13 8.26
N PRO A 73 -8.99 -15.74 8.50
CA PRO A 73 -8.72 -17.17 8.73
C PRO A 73 -8.67 -17.59 10.20
N PHE A 74 -9.24 -16.81 11.12
CA PHE A 74 -9.26 -17.13 12.53
C PHE A 74 -10.32 -18.19 12.85
N THR A 75 -10.05 -18.99 13.87
CA THR A 75 -10.96 -19.98 14.46
C THR A 75 -10.88 -19.90 15.97
N VAL A 76 -11.92 -20.36 16.66
CA VAL A 76 -11.97 -20.39 18.13
C VAL A 76 -12.45 -21.76 18.57
N ASP A 77 -11.63 -22.44 19.37
CA ASP A 77 -11.96 -23.73 19.95
C ASP A 77 -11.86 -23.67 21.47
N LYS A 78 -12.76 -24.39 22.16
CA LYS A 78 -12.67 -24.54 23.61
C LYS A 78 -11.65 -25.63 23.95
N ASN A 79 -10.64 -25.28 24.75
CA ASN A 79 -9.61 -26.19 25.24
C ASN A 79 -9.49 -26.08 26.76
N GLY A 80 -10.07 -27.05 27.47
CA GLY A 80 -10.19 -27.00 28.93
C GLY A 80 -11.03 -25.82 29.39
N GLU A 81 -10.43 -24.92 30.18
CA GLU A 81 -11.05 -23.69 30.70
C GLU A 81 -10.89 -22.49 29.77
N ASN A 82 -10.14 -22.63 28.67
CA ASN A 82 -9.81 -21.55 27.76
C ASN A 82 -10.60 -21.65 26.45
N PHE A 83 -10.90 -20.50 25.86
CA PHE A 83 -11.25 -20.37 24.45
C PHE A 83 -10.00 -19.92 23.71
N VAL A 84 -9.51 -20.76 22.79
CA VAL A 84 -8.24 -20.55 22.11
C VAL A 84 -8.51 -20.11 20.68
N VAL A 85 -8.09 -18.89 20.37
CA VAL A 85 -8.09 -18.34 19.01
C VAL A 85 -6.83 -18.84 18.29
N THR A 86 -6.99 -19.42 17.10
CA THR A 86 -5.90 -19.85 16.23
C THR A 86 -6.16 -19.44 14.78
N VAL A 87 -5.17 -19.59 13.91
CA VAL A 87 -5.29 -19.30 12.47
C VAL A 87 -5.15 -20.56 11.63
N THR A 88 -5.98 -20.70 10.59
CA THR A 88 -5.94 -21.84 9.67
C THR A 88 -4.84 -21.72 8.61
N GLU A 89 -4.37 -20.51 8.36
CA GLU A 89 -3.25 -20.18 7.48
C GLU A 89 -2.49 -18.97 8.02
N ASP A 90 -1.24 -18.81 7.60
CA ASP A 90 -0.43 -17.65 8.00
C ASP A 90 -1.12 -16.36 7.57
N THR A 91 -1.32 -15.44 8.51
CA THR A 91 -2.00 -14.17 8.24
C THR A 91 -1.31 -13.03 8.97
N THR A 92 -1.43 -11.82 8.44
CA THR A 92 -0.84 -10.62 9.04
C THR A 92 -1.95 -9.66 9.39
N LEU A 93 -1.94 -9.22 10.65
CA LEU A 93 -2.76 -8.13 11.15
C LEU A 93 -1.93 -6.85 11.08
N ASP A 94 -2.28 -5.95 10.18
CA ASP A 94 -1.57 -4.67 10.03
C ASP A 94 -1.95 -3.68 11.16
N PRO A 95 -1.13 -2.64 11.41
CA PRO A 95 -1.42 -1.66 12.45
C PRO A 95 -2.82 -1.07 12.31
N GLY A 96 -3.60 -1.13 13.40
CA GLY A 96 -4.96 -0.65 13.48
C GLY A 96 -6.06 -1.63 13.07
N GLU A 97 -5.71 -2.74 12.39
CA GLU A 97 -6.68 -3.77 12.03
C GLU A 97 -7.20 -4.53 13.26
N THR A 98 -8.44 -5.03 13.14
CA THR A 98 -9.15 -5.70 14.22
C THR A 98 -9.67 -7.07 13.84
N ILE A 99 -9.59 -8.01 14.76
CA ILE A 99 -10.31 -9.28 14.76
C ILE A 99 -11.51 -9.11 15.69
N GLN A 100 -12.69 -9.52 15.26
CA GLN A 100 -13.91 -9.44 16.07
C GLN A 100 -14.49 -10.84 16.27
N ILE A 101 -14.56 -11.29 17.52
CA ILE A 101 -15.01 -12.64 17.88
C ILE A 101 -16.23 -12.51 18.77
N THR A 102 -17.36 -13.07 18.34
CA THR A 102 -18.57 -13.07 19.18
C THR A 102 -18.66 -14.37 19.96
N PHE A 103 -18.83 -14.29 21.28
CA PHE A 103 -19.21 -15.40 22.15
C PHE A 103 -20.71 -15.32 22.41
N ASN A 104 -21.45 -16.40 22.11
CA ASN A 104 -22.91 -16.40 22.10
C ASN A 104 -23.50 -17.06 23.34
N ASP A 105 -24.67 -16.59 23.77
CA ASP A 105 -25.48 -17.20 24.83
C ASP A 105 -24.72 -17.43 26.14
N ILE A 106 -23.80 -16.53 26.48
CA ILE A 106 -22.96 -16.62 27.67
C ILE A 106 -23.86 -16.57 28.92
N PRO A 107 -23.83 -17.59 29.79
CA PRO A 107 -24.72 -17.67 30.94
C PRO A 107 -24.18 -16.85 32.11
N ILE A 108 -24.59 -15.59 32.20
CA ILE A 108 -24.07 -14.63 33.18
C ILE A 108 -24.49 -15.02 34.61
N ASN A 109 -23.51 -15.05 35.51
CA ASN A 109 -23.69 -15.30 36.93
C ASN A 109 -24.71 -14.32 37.58
N ASN A 110 -25.38 -14.74 38.66
CA ASN A 110 -26.46 -13.99 39.30
C ASN A 110 -26.01 -12.94 40.34
N VAL A 111 -24.71 -12.87 40.66
CA VAL A 111 -24.10 -11.95 41.64
C VAL A 111 -23.52 -10.74 40.92
N LYS A 112 -23.96 -9.54 41.33
CA LYS A 112 -23.43 -8.26 40.82
C LYS A 112 -21.96 -8.08 41.19
N GLY A 113 -21.21 -7.37 40.35
CA GLY A 113 -19.78 -7.13 40.55
C GLY A 113 -19.07 -6.86 39.22
N THR A 114 -17.75 -6.85 39.23
CA THR A 114 -16.94 -6.79 38.02
C THR A 114 -16.14 -8.08 37.95
N ALA A 115 -16.29 -8.81 36.85
CA ALA A 115 -15.47 -9.96 36.53
C ALA A 115 -14.32 -9.53 35.63
N VAL A 116 -13.21 -10.25 35.68
CA VAL A 116 -12.01 -9.95 34.91
C VAL A 116 -11.71 -11.13 33.99
N ILE A 117 -11.75 -10.91 32.69
CA ILE A 117 -11.43 -11.93 31.68
C ILE A 117 -9.95 -11.84 31.40
N ASP A 118 -9.23 -12.93 31.62
CA ASP A 118 -7.79 -12.99 31.36
C ASP A 118 -7.50 -13.41 29.92
N ILE A 119 -6.50 -12.79 29.32
CA ILE A 119 -6.09 -13.01 27.94
C ILE A 119 -4.58 -13.25 27.90
N HIS A 120 -4.20 -14.39 27.33
CA HIS A 120 -2.81 -14.81 27.16
C HIS A 120 -2.49 -14.97 25.68
N GLU A 121 -1.44 -14.31 25.23
CA GLU A 121 -0.97 -14.36 23.85
C GLU A 121 0.30 -15.19 23.75
N PHE A 122 0.38 -15.99 22.69
CA PHE A 122 1.61 -16.65 22.25
C PHE A 122 1.74 -16.36 20.75
N ILE A 123 2.52 -15.34 20.40
CA ILE A 123 2.69 -14.88 19.02
C ILE A 123 4.19 -14.84 18.68
N GLY A 124 4.58 -15.66 17.72
CA GLY A 124 5.97 -15.96 17.41
C GLY A 124 6.71 -16.55 18.61
N ALA A 125 7.86 -15.97 18.94
CA ALA A 125 8.65 -16.38 20.11
C ALA A 125 8.25 -15.67 21.41
N ASN A 126 7.25 -14.78 21.37
CA ASN A 126 6.91 -13.90 22.48
C ASN A 126 5.58 -14.29 23.12
N SER A 127 5.45 -14.01 24.42
CA SER A 127 4.21 -14.20 25.17
C SER A 127 3.80 -12.93 25.89
N GLY A 128 2.50 -12.61 25.85
CA GLY A 128 1.90 -11.43 26.45
C GLY A 128 0.71 -11.81 27.31
N THR A 129 0.39 -10.97 28.30
CA THR A 129 -0.82 -11.14 29.13
C THR A 129 -1.51 -9.81 29.33
N THR A 130 -2.83 -9.82 29.32
CA THR A 130 -3.68 -8.69 29.71
C THR A 130 -4.98 -9.19 30.31
N SER A 131 -5.73 -8.29 30.93
CA SER A 131 -7.02 -8.62 31.52
C SER A 131 -8.04 -7.54 31.18
N VAL A 132 -9.26 -7.94 30.85
CA VAL A 132 -10.34 -7.04 30.43
C VAL A 132 -11.52 -7.15 31.41
N PRO A 133 -11.92 -6.07 32.09
CA PRO A 133 -13.04 -6.10 33.01
C PRO A 133 -14.38 -6.12 32.28
N VAL A 134 -15.36 -6.86 32.81
CA VAL A 134 -16.77 -6.82 32.41
C VAL A 134 -17.64 -6.64 33.65
N THR A 135 -18.51 -5.62 33.62
CA THR A 135 -19.34 -5.25 34.77
C THR A 135 -20.70 -5.95 34.72
N LYS A 136 -21.06 -6.66 35.79
CA LYS A 136 -22.37 -7.29 35.98
C LYS A 136 -23.31 -6.35 36.76
N LYS A 137 -24.34 -5.84 36.07
CA LYS A 137 -25.38 -4.96 36.64
C LYS A 137 -26.60 -5.78 37.09
N ALA A 138 -27.32 -5.28 38.11
CA ALA A 138 -28.55 -5.91 38.56
C ALA A 138 -29.62 -5.93 37.45
N GLN A 139 -30.41 -7.00 37.38
CA GLN A 139 -31.51 -7.14 36.41
C GLN A 139 -32.77 -6.36 36.87
N GLU A 140 -32.60 -5.07 37.12
CA GLU A 140 -33.65 -4.12 37.53
C GLU A 140 -33.89 -3.09 36.41
N LEU A 141 -34.76 -2.09 36.64
CA LEU A 141 -35.02 -1.03 35.65
C LEU A 141 -33.69 -0.33 35.28
N GLY A 142 -33.20 -0.58 34.07
CA GLY A 142 -31.87 -0.17 33.67
C GLY A 142 -31.61 -0.33 32.18
N VAL A 143 -30.51 0.26 31.73
CA VAL A 143 -30.01 0.17 30.36
C VAL A 143 -28.49 -0.03 30.38
N ILE A 144 -27.95 -0.63 29.34
CA ILE A 144 -26.53 -0.73 29.02
C ILE A 144 -26.42 -0.25 27.58
N ILE A 145 -25.46 0.62 27.29
CA ILE A 145 -25.23 1.13 25.94
C ILE A 145 -23.76 1.04 25.56
N TRP A 146 -23.49 0.80 24.28
CA TRP A 146 -22.13 0.74 23.75
C TRP A 146 -22.12 1.15 22.27
N LEU A 147 -20.94 1.50 21.78
CA LEU A 147 -20.70 1.88 20.40
C LEU A 147 -19.78 0.87 19.73
N ASP A 148 -20.06 0.62 18.45
CA ASP A 148 -19.33 -0.36 17.66
C ASP A 148 -19.20 0.14 16.20
N PRO A 149 -18.04 0.72 15.82
CA PRO A 149 -16.86 1.01 16.65
C PRO A 149 -17.00 2.26 17.54
N LEU A 150 -16.18 2.38 18.59
CA LEU A 150 -16.15 3.57 19.47
C LEU A 150 -15.45 4.78 18.83
N VAL A 151 -14.62 4.56 17.81
CA VAL A 151 -13.83 5.58 17.12
C VAL A 151 -14.14 5.53 15.63
N VAL A 152 -14.38 6.70 15.03
CA VAL A 152 -14.75 6.86 13.62
C VAL A 152 -13.98 8.01 12.96
N GLY A 153 -13.92 8.01 11.63
CA GLY A 153 -13.49 9.16 10.83
C GLY A 153 -14.63 10.14 10.55
N LEU A 154 -14.32 11.18 9.76
CA LEU A 154 -15.34 12.11 9.26
C LEU A 154 -16.37 11.37 8.41
N ASP A 155 -17.65 11.67 8.61
CA ASP A 155 -18.81 11.07 7.93
C ASP A 155 -19.00 9.55 8.12
N GLN A 156 -18.09 8.89 8.84
CA GLN A 156 -18.22 7.49 9.21
C GLN A 156 -19.24 7.34 10.35
N LYS A 157 -19.95 6.21 10.35
CA LYS A 157 -20.97 5.88 11.35
C LYS A 157 -20.51 4.74 12.26
N SER A 158 -21.04 4.77 13.46
CA SER A 158 -20.97 3.68 14.44
C SER A 158 -22.36 3.12 14.69
N ASN A 159 -22.46 1.88 15.16
CA ASN A 159 -23.71 1.33 15.66
C ASN A 159 -23.80 1.57 17.17
N LEU A 160 -24.72 2.44 17.59
CA LEU A 160 -25.11 2.57 18.98
C LEU A 160 -26.06 1.42 19.32
N GLN A 161 -25.59 0.54 20.18
CA GLN A 161 -26.38 -0.60 20.64
C GLN A 161 -26.82 -0.35 22.08
N PHE A 162 -27.99 -0.90 22.42
CA PHE A 162 -28.44 -0.92 23.81
C PHE A 162 -29.08 -2.26 24.18
N LYS A 163 -29.02 -2.56 25.48
CA LYS A 163 -29.80 -3.61 26.13
C LYS A 163 -30.45 -3.01 27.38
N SER A 164 -31.74 -3.27 27.59
CA SER A 164 -32.48 -2.82 28.77
C SER A 164 -33.02 -3.99 29.59
N ALA A 165 -33.33 -3.70 30.86
CA ALA A 165 -33.99 -4.62 31.77
C ALA A 165 -35.18 -3.92 32.45
N ALA A 166 -36.26 -4.67 32.66
CA ALA A 166 -37.50 -4.21 33.31
C ALA A 166 -38.09 -2.88 32.77
N SER A 167 -37.87 -2.57 31.49
CA SER A 167 -38.33 -1.33 30.84
C SER A 167 -39.63 -1.52 30.04
N THR A 168 -40.35 -0.43 29.78
CA THR A 168 -41.38 -0.31 28.73
C THR A 168 -40.89 0.51 27.54
N LYS A 169 -39.89 1.38 27.71
CA LYS A 169 -39.20 2.07 26.61
C LYS A 169 -37.79 2.49 27.00
N VAL A 170 -36.94 2.74 26.02
CA VAL A 170 -35.62 3.37 26.15
C VAL A 170 -35.63 4.69 25.38
N VAL A 171 -35.17 5.77 26.02
CA VAL A 171 -34.98 7.07 25.38
C VAL A 171 -33.50 7.33 25.30
N ILE A 172 -33.01 7.68 24.11
CA ILE A 172 -31.61 8.02 23.87
C ILE A 172 -31.55 9.46 23.38
N SER A 173 -30.75 10.29 24.03
CA SER A 173 -30.45 11.66 23.63
C SER A 173 -29.02 11.80 23.09
N GLY A 174 -28.74 12.92 22.41
CA GLY A 174 -27.44 13.24 21.84
C GLY A 174 -27.36 13.13 20.32
N TYR A 175 -28.47 12.83 19.63
CA TYR A 175 -28.50 12.77 18.16
C TYR A 175 -28.20 14.15 17.54
N PRO A 176 -27.46 14.23 16.41
CA PRO A 176 -27.17 15.49 15.74
C PRO A 176 -28.41 16.15 15.12
N ASP A 177 -29.39 15.35 14.73
CA ASP A 177 -30.53 15.80 13.93
C ASP A 177 -31.85 15.82 14.72
N GLY A 178 -32.80 16.63 14.24
CA GLY A 178 -34.19 16.63 14.72
C GLY A 178 -34.34 17.12 16.16
N LYS A 179 -35.06 16.36 16.99
CA LYS A 179 -35.28 16.69 18.42
C LYS A 179 -34.06 16.41 19.31
N GLY A 180 -32.98 15.85 18.76
CA GLY A 180 -31.82 15.40 19.53
C GLY A 180 -32.03 14.12 20.33
N GLU A 181 -33.22 13.51 20.23
CA GLU A 181 -33.60 12.30 20.97
C GLU A 181 -34.39 11.31 20.10
N LYS A 182 -34.25 10.02 20.42
CA LYS A 182 -35.06 8.92 19.86
C LYS A 182 -35.61 8.04 20.99
N SER A 183 -36.81 7.50 20.80
CA SER A 183 -37.46 6.58 21.74
C SER A 183 -37.68 5.22 21.08
N PHE A 184 -37.44 4.15 21.85
CA PHE A 184 -37.57 2.76 21.44
C PHE A 184 -38.51 2.05 22.41
N GLU A 185 -39.64 1.55 21.93
CA GLU A 185 -40.57 0.77 22.76
C GLU A 185 -39.98 -0.62 23.05
N THR A 186 -40.22 -1.15 24.26
CA THR A 186 -39.75 -2.47 24.66
C THR A 186 -40.92 -3.36 25.11
N PRO A 187 -40.95 -4.65 24.72
CA PRO A 187 -39.95 -5.39 23.94
C PRO A 187 -39.89 -5.02 22.44
N PRO A 188 -38.76 -5.25 21.74
CA PRO A 188 -37.56 -5.99 22.18
C PRO A 188 -36.70 -5.21 23.19
N TYR A 189 -36.02 -5.92 24.11
CA TYR A 189 -35.16 -5.35 25.16
C TYR A 189 -33.74 -5.03 24.68
N SER A 190 -33.48 -5.15 23.39
CA SER A 190 -32.21 -4.79 22.76
C SER A 190 -32.49 -4.23 21.38
N ASN A 191 -31.75 -3.21 20.99
CA ASN A 191 -31.83 -2.63 19.65
C ASN A 191 -30.52 -1.93 19.28
N SER A 192 -30.40 -1.52 18.03
CA SER A 192 -29.25 -0.81 17.49
C SER A 192 -29.70 0.32 16.59
N ASP A 193 -28.95 1.42 16.57
CA ASP A 193 -29.16 2.54 15.65
C ASP A 193 -27.83 3.06 15.10
N ALA A 194 -27.82 3.46 13.83
CA ALA A 194 -26.63 4.00 13.20
C ALA A 194 -26.47 5.47 13.58
N VAL A 195 -25.33 5.80 14.18
CA VAL A 195 -25.05 7.13 14.74
C VAL A 195 -23.69 7.67 14.26
N GLY A 196 -23.51 8.97 14.32
CA GLY A 196 -22.26 9.65 13.96
C GLY A 196 -22.12 10.95 14.74
N VAL A 197 -20.91 11.52 14.76
CA VAL A 197 -20.64 12.80 15.45
C VAL A 197 -21.41 13.96 14.81
N GLY A 198 -21.76 13.87 13.53
CA GLY A 198 -22.64 14.84 12.86
C GLY A 198 -22.10 16.27 12.87
N SER A 199 -20.78 16.41 12.91
CA SER A 199 -20.05 17.68 12.94
C SER A 199 -18.68 17.45 12.31
N ASP A 200 -18.24 18.40 11.48
CA ASP A 200 -16.92 18.41 10.86
C ASP A 200 -15.85 19.08 11.73
N THR A 201 -16.27 19.66 12.86
CA THR A 201 -15.42 20.42 13.80
C THR A 201 -15.31 19.77 15.17
N ASP A 202 -16.39 19.14 15.66
CA ASP A 202 -16.39 18.45 16.95
C ASP A 202 -15.69 17.09 16.86
N SER A 203 -14.84 16.80 17.84
CA SER A 203 -14.12 15.52 17.90
C SER A 203 -14.90 14.43 18.61
N GLN A 204 -16.01 14.75 19.26
CA GLN A 204 -16.73 13.80 20.11
C GLN A 204 -18.22 14.10 20.14
N ARG A 205 -19.02 13.06 20.36
CA ARG A 205 -20.45 13.17 20.66
C ARG A 205 -20.83 12.15 21.72
N THR A 206 -21.51 12.62 22.77
CA THR A 206 -22.00 11.77 23.86
C THR A 206 -23.46 11.45 23.65
N TYR A 207 -23.79 10.16 23.66
CA TYR A 207 -25.15 9.65 23.71
C TYR A 207 -25.49 9.29 25.14
N VAL A 208 -26.71 9.61 25.56
CA VAL A 208 -27.20 9.31 26.92
C VAL A 208 -28.49 8.52 26.80
N ALA A 209 -28.55 7.34 27.41
CA ALA A 209 -29.71 6.47 27.40
C ALA A 209 -30.34 6.34 28.78
N THR A 210 -31.67 6.33 28.80
CA THR A 210 -32.47 6.13 30.01
C THR A 210 -33.60 5.14 29.73
N ALA A 211 -33.72 4.11 30.56
CA ALA A 211 -34.85 3.18 30.52
C ALA A 211 -36.02 3.72 31.36
N TRP A 212 -37.25 3.51 30.90
CA TRP A 212 -38.47 3.96 31.57
C TRP A 212 -39.42 2.80 31.81
N ALA A 213 -40.11 2.79 32.96
CA ALA A 213 -41.23 1.88 33.24
C ALA A 213 -42.19 2.50 34.26
N GLY A 214 -43.49 2.53 33.95
CA GLY A 214 -44.53 2.99 34.89
C GLY A 214 -44.33 4.41 35.41
N GLY A 215 -43.76 5.31 34.60
CA GLY A 215 -43.43 6.70 34.99
C GLY A 215 -42.10 6.86 35.75
N ASN A 216 -41.45 5.77 36.14
CA ASN A 216 -40.10 5.78 36.70
C ASN A 216 -39.05 5.74 35.59
N GLN A 217 -37.86 6.26 35.89
CA GLN A 217 -36.69 6.23 35.01
C GLN A 217 -35.50 5.57 35.71
N SER A 218 -34.68 4.84 34.95
CA SER A 218 -33.39 4.35 35.41
C SER A 218 -32.40 5.50 35.61
N PRO A 219 -31.28 5.28 36.31
CA PRO A 219 -30.10 6.12 36.14
C PRO A 219 -29.71 6.21 34.64
N PRO A 220 -29.25 7.37 34.17
CA PRO A 220 -28.78 7.52 32.80
C PRO A 220 -27.43 6.83 32.62
N GLU A 221 -27.24 6.21 31.46
CA GLU A 221 -25.95 5.68 31.00
C GLU A 221 -25.47 6.50 29.82
N SER A 222 -24.17 6.75 29.72
CA SER A 222 -23.59 7.54 28.64
C SER A 222 -22.46 6.81 27.93
N ILE A 223 -22.32 7.08 26.64
CA ILE A 223 -21.22 6.60 25.81
C ILE A 223 -20.81 7.70 24.84
N THR A 224 -19.50 7.88 24.66
CA THR A 224 -18.95 8.94 23.81
C THR A 224 -18.32 8.36 22.55
N LEU A 225 -18.92 8.68 21.39
CA LEU A 225 -18.33 8.43 20.08
C LEU A 225 -17.19 9.43 19.84
N THR A 226 -16.02 8.94 19.46
CA THR A 226 -14.86 9.81 19.16
C THR A 226 -14.59 9.83 17.67
N GLN A 227 -14.43 11.03 17.11
CA GLN A 227 -14.03 11.29 15.74
C GLN A 227 -12.56 11.73 15.70
N VAL A 228 -11.75 11.04 14.90
CA VAL A 228 -10.30 11.27 14.83
C VAL A 228 -9.83 11.64 13.42
N PRO A 229 -8.70 12.35 13.28
CA PRO A 229 -8.10 12.61 11.97
C PRO A 229 -7.75 11.32 11.22
N PRO A 230 -7.71 11.36 9.87
CA PRO A 230 -7.27 10.25 9.05
C PRO A 230 -5.82 9.86 9.38
N LEU A 231 -5.49 8.60 9.16
CA LEU A 231 -4.15 8.03 9.39
C LEU A 231 -3.77 7.13 8.23
N ILE A 232 -2.50 7.17 7.83
CA ILE A 232 -1.89 6.18 6.92
C ILE A 232 -1.08 5.24 7.81
N THR A 233 -1.49 3.97 7.89
CA THR A 233 -0.90 2.98 8.81
C THR A 233 0.17 2.13 8.16
N VAL A 234 0.07 1.91 6.85
CA VAL A 234 1.05 1.16 6.05
C VAL A 234 1.23 1.87 4.72
N PHE A 235 2.45 1.91 4.20
CA PHE A 235 2.77 2.41 2.87
C PHE A 235 4.04 1.76 2.31
N ASN A 236 4.12 1.62 1.00
CA ASN A 236 5.31 1.12 0.29
C ASN A 236 5.39 1.74 -1.12
N PRO A 237 6.59 2.12 -1.61
CA PRO A 237 7.88 2.07 -0.91
C PRO A 237 8.02 3.08 0.23
N MET A 238 8.86 2.78 1.23
CA MET A 238 9.11 3.66 2.38
C MET A 238 10.21 4.69 2.14
N GLU A 239 11.12 4.40 1.21
CA GLU A 239 12.30 5.21 0.91
C GLU A 239 12.30 5.60 -0.56
N GLU A 240 13.03 6.67 -0.87
CA GLU A 240 13.30 7.07 -2.26
C GLU A 240 13.84 5.90 -3.08
N GLN A 241 13.25 5.65 -4.24
CA GLN A 241 13.68 4.59 -5.16
C GLN A 241 14.26 5.18 -6.44
N THR A 242 15.17 4.44 -7.08
CA THR A 242 15.67 4.77 -8.41
C THR A 242 15.10 3.77 -9.43
N VAL A 243 14.39 4.29 -10.44
CA VAL A 243 13.62 3.48 -11.40
C VAL A 243 14.08 3.75 -12.83
N GLY A 244 13.92 2.75 -13.71
CA GLY A 244 14.08 2.92 -15.15
C GLY A 244 13.11 3.95 -15.75
N ALA A 245 13.45 4.49 -16.92
CA ALA A 245 12.64 5.50 -17.59
C ALA A 245 11.31 4.96 -18.15
N ASP A 246 11.20 3.64 -18.33
CA ASP A 246 9.98 2.92 -18.71
C ASP A 246 9.48 1.96 -17.62
N GLU A 247 10.09 1.99 -16.44
CA GLU A 247 9.74 1.07 -15.35
C GLU A 247 8.42 1.47 -14.69
N GLU A 248 7.50 0.52 -14.58
CA GLU A 248 6.28 0.68 -13.80
C GLU A 248 6.55 0.45 -12.31
N ILE A 249 6.04 1.35 -11.49
CA ILE A 249 6.07 1.24 -10.03
C ILE A 249 4.68 0.87 -9.50
N THR A 250 4.64 0.22 -8.34
CA THR A 250 3.40 -0.03 -7.61
C THR A 250 3.48 0.60 -6.22
N LEU A 251 2.56 1.53 -5.95
CA LEU A 251 2.37 2.15 -4.66
C LEU A 251 1.27 1.39 -3.91
N THR A 252 1.50 1.08 -2.65
CA THR A 252 0.49 0.46 -1.78
C THR A 252 0.40 1.22 -0.47
N TRP A 253 -0.80 1.35 0.07
CA TRP A 253 -1.02 1.89 1.42
C TRP A 253 -2.25 1.27 2.07
N LYS A 254 -2.33 1.41 3.40
CA LYS A 254 -3.54 1.22 4.20
C LYS A 254 -3.82 2.49 4.98
N GLU A 255 -5.10 2.81 5.11
CA GLU A 255 -5.57 4.01 5.78
C GLU A 255 -6.67 3.68 6.79
N MET A 256 -6.80 4.53 7.80
CA MET A 256 -7.90 4.52 8.77
C MET A 256 -8.53 5.90 8.83
N PHE A 257 -9.83 5.94 9.11
CA PHE A 257 -10.59 7.17 9.38
C PHE A 257 -10.61 8.19 8.23
N GLY A 258 -10.15 7.81 7.04
CA GLY A 258 -10.27 8.57 5.81
C GLY A 258 -11.72 8.62 5.32
N SER A 259 -12.10 9.77 4.74
CA SER A 259 -13.36 9.93 4.01
C SER A 259 -13.14 9.92 2.50
N SER A 260 -11.96 10.33 2.04
CA SER A 260 -11.54 10.27 0.63
C SER A 260 -10.02 10.33 0.53
N SER A 261 -9.50 9.89 -0.60
CA SER A 261 -8.07 9.88 -0.91
C SER A 261 -7.77 10.71 -2.15
N GLU A 262 -6.54 11.18 -2.25
CA GLU A 262 -6.06 11.93 -3.41
C GLU A 262 -4.58 11.65 -3.64
N MET A 263 -4.20 11.45 -4.91
CA MET A 263 -2.81 11.42 -5.33
C MET A 263 -2.51 12.64 -6.19
N LYS A 264 -1.45 13.39 -5.84
CA LYS A 264 -0.90 14.48 -6.65
C LYS A 264 0.50 14.11 -7.11
N TRP A 265 0.81 14.38 -8.37
CA TRP A 265 2.17 14.27 -8.87
C TRP A 265 2.32 15.22 -10.06
N LEU A 266 3.45 15.91 -10.14
CA LEU A 266 3.70 16.92 -11.18
C LEU A 266 2.54 17.94 -11.25
N GLN A 267 1.83 18.04 -12.38
CA GLN A 267 0.63 18.86 -12.57
C GLN A 267 -0.68 18.04 -12.58
N THR A 268 -0.58 16.75 -12.28
CA THR A 268 -1.70 15.80 -12.32
C THR A 268 -2.25 15.55 -10.91
N ARG A 269 -3.56 15.33 -10.85
CA ARG A 269 -4.30 15.03 -9.63
C ARG A 269 -5.30 13.91 -9.93
N LYS A 270 -5.37 12.92 -9.05
CA LYS A 270 -6.38 11.86 -9.07
C LYS A 270 -7.06 11.78 -7.71
N THR A 271 -8.37 11.93 -7.68
CA THR A 271 -9.19 11.79 -6.46
C THR A 271 -9.72 10.36 -6.33
N ASN A 272 -10.08 9.97 -5.11
CA ASN A 272 -10.54 8.63 -4.74
C ASN A 272 -9.61 7.53 -5.26
N VAL A 273 -8.30 7.74 -5.09
CA VAL A 273 -7.27 6.80 -5.47
C VAL A 273 -7.33 5.57 -4.55
N LEU A 274 -7.28 4.37 -5.14
CA LEU A 274 -7.25 3.11 -4.41
C LEU A 274 -5.86 2.50 -4.47
N ALA A 275 -5.46 1.80 -3.40
CA ALA A 275 -4.30 0.94 -3.39
C ALA A 275 -4.66 -0.47 -3.92
N PRO A 276 -3.77 -1.15 -4.67
CA PRO A 276 -2.52 -0.64 -5.22
C PRO A 276 -2.72 0.41 -6.33
N PHE A 277 -1.80 1.35 -6.45
CA PHE A 277 -1.73 2.33 -7.54
C PHE A 277 -0.46 2.12 -8.36
N THR A 278 -0.63 1.79 -9.64
CA THR A 278 0.48 1.63 -10.59
C THR A 278 0.68 2.90 -11.41
N SER A 279 1.95 3.25 -11.65
CA SER A 279 2.33 4.42 -12.45
C SER A 279 3.71 4.20 -13.10
N ASN A 280 4.05 5.02 -14.09
CA ASN A 280 5.34 5.01 -14.77
C ASN A 280 5.97 6.42 -14.70
N PRO A 281 6.86 6.67 -13.71
CA PRO A 281 7.39 8.01 -13.46
C PRO A 281 8.12 8.62 -14.64
N GLY A 282 8.90 7.81 -15.37
CA GLY A 282 9.67 8.29 -16.51
C GLY A 282 8.78 8.70 -17.68
N MET A 283 7.77 7.90 -18.01
CA MET A 283 6.81 8.25 -19.06
C MET A 283 6.00 9.49 -18.69
N GLU A 284 5.54 9.61 -17.45
CA GLU A 284 4.79 10.77 -16.97
C GLU A 284 5.61 12.07 -17.01
N LEU A 285 6.91 12.02 -16.69
CA LEU A 285 7.82 13.15 -16.90
C LEU A 285 7.87 13.56 -18.36
N THR A 286 8.09 12.61 -19.28
CA THR A 286 8.18 12.94 -20.70
C THR A 286 6.87 13.50 -21.25
N ASP A 287 5.72 12.95 -20.84
CA ASP A 287 4.42 13.41 -21.33
C ASP A 287 4.12 14.85 -20.91
N LEU A 288 4.56 15.26 -19.70
CA LEU A 288 4.39 16.62 -19.24
C LEU A 288 5.41 17.61 -19.82
N TYR A 289 6.69 17.24 -19.82
CA TYR A 289 7.77 18.17 -20.17
C TYR A 289 8.08 18.20 -21.67
N ASN A 290 7.65 17.21 -22.44
CA ASN A 290 7.93 17.12 -23.87
C ASN A 290 6.81 17.65 -24.78
N ILE A 291 5.89 18.48 -24.26
CA ILE A 291 4.85 19.12 -25.08
C ILE A 291 5.53 20.09 -26.07
N GLY A 292 5.71 19.64 -27.32
CA GLY A 292 6.34 20.41 -28.39
C GLY A 292 7.84 20.68 -28.21
N ASN A 293 8.57 19.83 -27.46
CA ASN A 293 10.00 19.98 -27.14
C ASN A 293 10.40 21.27 -26.39
N HIS A 294 9.45 22.14 -26.00
CA HIS A 294 9.77 23.46 -25.45
C HIS A 294 10.22 23.44 -24.00
N ASN A 295 9.82 22.43 -23.23
CA ASN A 295 10.07 22.35 -21.79
C ASN A 295 10.98 21.17 -21.39
N ALA A 296 11.47 20.38 -22.36
CA ALA A 296 12.21 19.17 -22.07
C ALA A 296 13.52 19.46 -21.31
N GLN A 297 14.17 20.61 -21.53
CA GLN A 297 15.33 21.04 -20.73
C GLN A 297 15.03 21.33 -19.25
N PHE A 298 13.75 21.47 -18.88
CA PHE A 298 13.31 21.73 -17.51
C PHE A 298 12.80 20.46 -16.80
N MET A 299 13.06 19.28 -17.35
CA MET A 299 12.65 18.01 -16.77
C MET A 299 13.41 17.73 -15.46
N PRO A 300 12.71 17.56 -14.32
CA PRO A 300 13.35 17.23 -13.04
C PRO A 300 13.90 15.80 -13.05
N GLU A 301 14.78 15.48 -12.10
CA GLU A 301 15.32 14.12 -11.94
C GLU A 301 14.33 13.14 -11.29
N SER A 302 13.33 13.67 -10.59
CA SER A 302 12.44 12.89 -9.75
C SER A 302 10.98 13.24 -9.94
N VAL A 303 10.11 12.24 -9.70
CA VAL A 303 8.67 12.40 -9.53
C VAL A 303 8.32 12.14 -8.07
N THR A 304 7.54 13.04 -7.48
CA THR A 304 6.95 12.84 -6.15
C THR A 304 5.46 12.62 -6.29
N TYR A 305 4.98 11.47 -5.80
CA TYR A 305 3.57 11.16 -5.65
C TYR A 305 3.16 11.47 -4.22
N SER A 306 2.44 12.56 -4.02
CA SER A 306 1.89 12.96 -2.73
C SER A 306 0.50 12.35 -2.55
N LEU A 307 0.39 11.35 -1.68
CA LEU A 307 -0.87 10.79 -1.21
C LEU A 307 -1.41 11.67 -0.09
N LEU A 308 -2.65 12.13 -0.22
CA LEU A 308 -3.40 12.83 0.80
C LEU A 308 -4.65 12.01 1.14
N ILE A 309 -4.81 11.65 2.41
CA ILE A 309 -6.04 11.06 2.94
C ILE A 309 -6.80 12.16 3.67
N HIS A 310 -7.93 12.56 3.13
CA HIS A 310 -8.81 13.56 3.69
C HIS A 310 -9.72 12.96 4.75
N GLY A 311 -10.12 13.78 5.71
CA GLY A 311 -10.98 13.38 6.81
C GLY A 311 -11.07 14.49 7.85
N PHE A 312 -11.36 14.12 9.08
CA PHE A 312 -11.61 15.08 10.15
C PHE A 312 -10.38 15.97 10.43
N LYS A 313 -10.60 17.29 10.50
CA LYS A 313 -9.61 18.34 10.78
C LYS A 313 -8.45 18.45 9.79
N LYS A 314 -7.50 17.51 9.80
CA LYS A 314 -6.24 17.59 9.04
C LYS A 314 -6.03 16.33 8.22
N PRO A 315 -5.72 16.45 6.91
CA PRO A 315 -5.39 15.28 6.11
C PRO A 315 -4.09 14.61 6.60
N ALA A 316 -4.03 13.29 6.47
CA ALA A 316 -2.77 12.57 6.52
C ALA A 316 -2.10 12.67 5.15
N GLN A 317 -0.78 12.81 5.12
CA GLN A 317 -0.02 12.91 3.88
C GLN A 317 1.19 11.98 3.93
N HIS A 318 1.48 11.37 2.78
CA HIS A 318 2.73 10.66 2.54
C HIS A 318 3.23 10.92 1.11
N ASP A 319 4.54 11.05 0.94
CA ASP A 319 5.17 11.35 -0.34
C ASP A 319 6.02 10.16 -0.78
N PHE A 320 5.71 9.58 -1.94
CA PHE A 320 6.55 8.57 -2.58
C PHE A 320 7.46 9.24 -3.61
N VAL A 321 8.78 9.11 -3.45
CA VAL A 321 9.77 9.80 -4.29
C VAL A 321 10.52 8.81 -5.16
N PHE A 322 10.56 9.07 -6.46
CA PHE A 322 11.23 8.22 -7.45
C PHE A 322 12.19 9.05 -8.30
N LYS A 323 13.47 8.67 -8.31
CA LYS A 323 14.46 9.18 -9.26
C LYS A 323 14.45 8.36 -10.53
N VAL A 324 14.36 9.02 -11.67
CA VAL A 324 14.33 8.36 -12.98
C VAL A 324 15.75 8.27 -13.53
N LYS A 325 16.18 7.06 -13.90
CA LYS A 325 17.49 6.82 -14.51
C LYS A 325 17.58 7.55 -15.86
N PRO A 326 18.79 8.05 -16.23
CA PRO A 326 19.02 8.57 -17.57
C PRO A 326 18.72 7.54 -18.67
N VAL A 327 18.22 8.04 -19.79
CA VAL A 327 17.96 7.27 -21.00
C VAL A 327 19.24 7.08 -21.79
N GLN A 328 19.33 5.92 -22.41
CA GLN A 328 20.53 5.43 -23.05
C GLN A 328 20.40 5.50 -24.58
N LEU A 329 21.34 6.13 -25.27
CA LEU A 329 21.45 6.01 -26.73
C LEU A 329 21.92 4.59 -27.07
N VAL A 330 21.13 3.85 -27.84
CA VAL A 330 21.48 2.50 -28.31
C VAL A 330 22.35 2.63 -29.56
N PHE A 331 21.90 3.41 -30.54
CA PHE A 331 22.69 3.79 -31.71
C PHE A 331 22.21 5.11 -32.32
N LEU A 332 23.12 5.78 -33.01
CA LEU A 332 22.86 6.84 -33.99
C LEU A 332 23.79 6.57 -35.18
N LYS A 333 23.24 6.20 -36.34
CA LYS A 333 24.02 5.75 -37.50
C LYS A 333 23.27 5.97 -38.81
N TYR A 334 23.96 5.80 -39.93
CA TYR A 334 23.35 5.60 -41.23
C TYR A 334 22.95 4.11 -41.41
N LYS A 335 21.82 3.84 -42.05
CA LYS A 335 21.32 2.50 -42.35
C LYS A 335 22.07 1.80 -43.48
N LYS A 336 22.77 2.58 -44.30
CA LYS A 336 23.50 2.12 -45.49
C LYS A 336 24.93 2.63 -45.45
N ASP A 337 25.82 1.88 -46.07
CA ASP A 337 27.24 2.20 -46.18
C ASP A 337 27.53 3.37 -47.13
N ASP A 338 26.55 3.79 -47.94
CA ASP A 338 26.55 5.03 -48.73
C ASP A 338 26.27 6.30 -47.93
N LEU A 339 25.95 6.17 -46.63
CA LEU A 339 25.73 7.25 -45.67
C LEU A 339 24.57 8.21 -46.03
N THR A 340 23.49 7.69 -46.62
CA THR A 340 22.35 8.51 -47.09
C THR A 340 21.07 8.45 -46.23
N GLU A 341 20.89 7.42 -45.40
CA GLU A 341 19.66 7.21 -44.62
C GLU A 341 19.98 7.13 -43.12
N ILE A 342 19.43 8.02 -42.31
CA ILE A 342 19.76 8.12 -40.87
C ILE A 342 18.78 7.31 -40.02
N ALA A 343 19.28 6.68 -38.95
CA ALA A 343 18.50 6.00 -37.93
C ALA A 343 19.10 6.19 -36.54
N PHE A 344 18.25 6.24 -35.52
CA PHE A 344 18.66 6.16 -34.12
C PHE A 344 17.67 5.30 -33.31
N ALA A 345 18.13 4.79 -32.19
CA ALA A 345 17.30 4.10 -31.20
C ALA A 345 17.75 4.43 -29.79
N LEU A 346 16.79 4.47 -28.88
CA LEU A 346 16.97 4.72 -27.45
C LEU A 346 16.59 3.49 -26.63
N ASP A 347 17.09 3.46 -25.40
CA ASP A 347 16.71 2.51 -24.36
C ASP A 347 16.29 3.30 -23.09
N PRO A 348 14.99 3.36 -22.78
CA PRO A 348 13.89 2.70 -23.47
C PRO A 348 13.53 3.35 -24.82
N MET A 349 13.04 2.54 -25.77
CA MET A 349 12.72 2.98 -27.14
C MET A 349 11.62 4.05 -27.20
N HIS A 350 10.74 4.08 -26.19
CA HIS A 350 9.59 4.99 -26.15
C HIS A 350 9.88 6.34 -25.50
N TRP A 351 11.15 6.64 -25.17
CA TRP A 351 11.51 7.95 -24.64
C TRP A 351 11.18 9.05 -25.64
N LYS A 352 10.28 9.96 -25.26
CA LYS A 352 9.75 10.98 -26.17
C LYS A 352 10.59 12.24 -26.19
N ALA A 353 11.35 12.54 -25.13
CA ALA A 353 12.05 13.80 -24.95
C ALA A 353 13.36 13.89 -25.78
N VAL A 354 13.17 13.95 -27.09
CA VAL A 354 14.23 14.05 -28.09
C VAL A 354 13.98 15.22 -29.05
N ASP A 355 15.06 15.91 -29.42
CA ASP A 355 15.05 16.93 -30.47
C ASP A 355 16.04 16.53 -31.56
N ALA A 356 15.55 16.47 -32.80
CA ALA A 356 16.29 15.96 -33.94
C ALA A 356 16.27 17.01 -35.05
N SER A 357 17.44 17.58 -35.34
CA SER A 357 17.61 18.57 -36.41
C SER A 357 18.31 17.93 -37.60
N TYR A 358 17.58 17.82 -38.71
CA TYR A 358 18.05 17.18 -39.95
C TYR A 358 18.60 18.21 -40.94
N GLY A 359 19.80 17.94 -41.46
CA GLY A 359 20.37 18.60 -42.62
C GLY A 359 20.50 17.64 -43.81
N ASN A 360 21.23 18.05 -44.85
CA ASN A 360 21.53 17.17 -45.98
C ASN A 360 22.49 16.05 -45.54
N ASN A 361 21.97 14.84 -45.35
CA ASN A 361 22.70 13.69 -44.80
C ASN A 361 23.37 13.98 -43.44
N SER A 362 22.79 14.86 -42.62
CA SER A 362 23.29 15.15 -41.27
C SER A 362 22.16 15.18 -40.24
N LEU A 363 22.48 14.81 -39.01
CA LEU A 363 21.57 14.86 -37.87
C LEU A 363 22.33 15.33 -36.62
N THR A 364 21.76 16.33 -35.95
CA THR A 364 22.05 16.59 -34.53
C THR A 364 20.90 16.02 -33.71
N LEU A 365 21.19 15.02 -32.88
CA LEU A 365 20.24 14.41 -31.97
C LEU A 365 20.52 14.89 -30.54
N LYS A 366 19.53 15.50 -29.92
CA LYS A 366 19.56 15.89 -28.52
C LYS A 366 18.59 15.03 -27.73
N ILE A 367 19.08 14.39 -26.68
CA ILE A 367 18.28 13.61 -25.73
C ILE A 367 18.20 14.43 -24.46
N TYR A 368 16.99 14.85 -24.08
CA TYR A 368 16.78 15.50 -22.79
C TYR A 368 16.68 14.42 -21.72
N GLN A 369 17.47 14.59 -20.66
CA GLN A 369 17.61 13.64 -19.57
C GLN A 369 16.89 14.16 -18.32
N PRO A 370 16.41 13.26 -17.45
CA PRO A 370 16.01 13.64 -16.10
C PRO A 370 17.13 14.45 -15.40
N GLY A 371 16.75 15.49 -14.65
CA GLY A 371 17.69 16.28 -13.84
C GLY A 371 18.28 17.50 -14.54
N PHE A 372 17.53 18.11 -15.46
CA PHE A 372 17.94 19.32 -16.18
C PHE A 372 19.21 19.15 -17.03
N THR A 373 19.48 17.92 -17.48
CA THR A 373 20.63 17.59 -18.31
C THR A 373 20.21 17.19 -19.72
N GLN A 374 21.14 17.22 -20.66
CA GLN A 374 20.92 16.78 -22.04
C GLN A 374 22.19 16.17 -22.59
N ASP A 375 22.04 15.15 -23.42
CA ASP A 375 23.12 14.61 -24.23
C ASP A 375 22.93 15.06 -25.68
N VAL A 376 24.03 15.42 -26.35
CA VAL A 376 24.01 15.86 -27.74
C VAL A 376 24.92 14.96 -28.56
N PHE A 377 24.36 14.38 -29.61
CA PHE A 377 25.02 13.50 -30.54
C PHE A 377 24.95 14.07 -31.94
N TYR A 378 25.99 13.79 -32.72
CA TYR A 378 26.16 14.30 -34.07
C TYR A 378 26.31 13.13 -35.03
N LEU A 379 25.75 13.26 -36.22
CA LEU A 379 25.98 12.36 -37.34
C LEU A 379 26.08 13.21 -38.61
N ASN A 380 27.28 13.37 -39.14
CA ASN A 380 27.54 14.18 -40.34
C ASN A 380 28.81 13.66 -41.04
N THR A 381 28.80 13.57 -42.37
CA THR A 381 29.98 13.16 -43.15
C THR A 381 31.07 14.23 -43.23
N GLU A 382 30.71 15.50 -43.04
CA GLU A 382 31.62 16.65 -43.14
C GLU A 382 32.17 17.11 -41.78
N ASP A 383 31.66 16.58 -40.67
CA ASP A 383 32.09 16.96 -39.33
C ASP A 383 33.45 16.34 -38.98
N THR A 384 34.41 17.20 -38.63
CA THR A 384 35.79 16.82 -38.29
C THR A 384 36.08 16.90 -36.79
N THR A 385 35.07 17.18 -35.97
CA THR A 385 35.23 17.53 -34.56
C THR A 385 34.58 16.51 -33.62
N HIS A 386 33.36 16.07 -33.91
CA HIS A 386 32.61 15.19 -33.01
C HIS A 386 32.88 13.70 -33.34
N PRO A 387 33.16 12.85 -32.35
CA PRO A 387 33.31 11.41 -32.56
C PRO A 387 32.01 10.77 -33.00
N MET A 388 32.06 9.85 -33.97
CA MET A 388 30.86 9.23 -34.55
C MET A 388 31.11 7.78 -34.97
N ILE A 389 30.10 6.93 -34.74
CA ILE A 389 29.94 5.64 -35.42
C ILE A 389 28.93 5.87 -36.54
N GLN A 390 29.43 6.09 -37.76
CA GLN A 390 28.59 6.47 -38.90
C GLN A 390 27.80 5.28 -39.42
N PHE A 391 28.37 4.08 -39.42
CA PHE A 391 27.70 2.87 -39.86
C PHE A 391 28.14 1.72 -38.97
N PHE A 392 27.21 0.84 -38.59
CA PHE A 392 27.53 -0.40 -37.90
C PHE A 392 26.41 -1.43 -38.11
N GLU A 393 26.65 -2.42 -38.96
CA GLU A 393 25.65 -3.43 -39.37
C GLU A 393 26.29 -4.79 -39.69
N ILE A 394 25.46 -5.82 -39.82
CA ILE A 394 25.86 -7.11 -40.38
C ILE A 394 25.80 -7.05 -41.91
N VAL A 395 26.94 -7.20 -42.58
CA VAL A 395 27.06 -7.27 -44.04
C VAL A 395 27.77 -8.58 -44.40
N ASP A 396 27.12 -9.40 -45.23
CA ASP A 396 27.65 -10.70 -45.68
C ASP A 396 28.14 -11.60 -44.52
N GLY A 397 27.39 -11.63 -43.42
CA GLY A 397 27.70 -12.44 -42.23
C GLY A 397 28.83 -11.91 -41.36
N ASN A 398 29.33 -10.70 -41.62
CA ASN A 398 30.35 -10.05 -40.80
C ASN A 398 29.83 -8.71 -40.25
N LEU A 399 30.38 -8.30 -39.12
CA LEU A 399 30.21 -6.95 -38.61
C LEU A 399 30.98 -5.99 -39.50
N SER A 400 30.35 -4.92 -39.95
CA SER A 400 30.96 -3.88 -40.77
C SER A 400 30.71 -2.53 -40.13
N TRP A 401 31.73 -1.67 -40.07
CA TRP A 401 31.60 -0.32 -39.52
C TRP A 401 32.27 0.74 -40.39
N ILE A 402 31.75 1.96 -40.24
CA ILE A 402 32.37 3.20 -40.69
C ILE A 402 32.32 4.17 -39.51
N THR A 403 33.45 4.79 -39.17
CA THR A 403 33.55 5.74 -38.05
C THR A 403 34.29 7.02 -38.46
N ALA A 404 34.12 8.06 -37.66
CA ALA A 404 34.79 9.34 -37.86
C ALA A 404 35.23 9.95 -36.51
N ASN A 405 36.36 10.67 -36.55
CA ASN A 405 36.93 11.43 -35.42
C ASN A 405 37.19 10.62 -34.14
N LEU A 406 37.40 9.30 -34.26
CA LEU A 406 37.75 8.41 -33.15
C LEU A 406 39.26 8.29 -32.97
N LYS A 407 39.68 8.20 -31.71
CA LYS A 407 41.04 7.86 -31.27
C LYS A 407 41.19 6.36 -31.04
N SER A 408 40.17 5.73 -30.49
CA SER A 408 40.12 4.28 -30.28
C SER A 408 38.73 3.73 -30.54
N LEU A 409 38.68 2.45 -30.88
CA LEU A 409 37.46 1.72 -31.15
C LEU A 409 37.58 0.32 -30.54
N ARG A 410 36.49 -0.14 -29.93
CA ARG A 410 36.42 -1.44 -29.26
C ARG A 410 35.11 -2.13 -29.56
N LEU A 411 35.16 -3.46 -29.64
CA LEU A 411 34.04 -4.34 -29.90
C LEU A 411 33.82 -5.29 -28.72
N ASP A 412 32.59 -5.32 -28.20
CA ASP A 412 32.14 -6.18 -27.11
C ASP A 412 30.97 -7.06 -27.59
N PRO A 413 30.90 -8.36 -27.25
CA PRO A 413 31.68 -9.07 -26.24
C PRO A 413 33.10 -9.42 -26.70
N GLY A 414 34.03 -9.46 -25.73
CA GLY A 414 35.43 -9.86 -25.95
C GLY A 414 36.46 -8.75 -25.74
N ASP A 415 36.04 -7.52 -25.43
CA ASP A 415 36.93 -6.38 -25.16
C ASP A 415 37.95 -6.16 -26.30
N ILE A 416 37.54 -6.44 -27.54
CA ILE A 416 38.42 -6.49 -28.70
C ILE A 416 38.75 -5.06 -29.13
N THR A 417 39.99 -4.64 -28.89
CA THR A 417 40.49 -3.35 -29.36
C THR A 417 40.78 -3.42 -30.87
N ILE A 418 40.24 -2.46 -31.62
CA ILE A 418 40.43 -2.36 -33.07
C ILE A 418 41.74 -1.61 -33.36
N GLU A 419 42.56 -2.18 -34.24
CA GLU A 419 43.81 -1.59 -34.72
C GLU A 419 43.57 -0.23 -35.40
N GLU A 420 44.53 0.69 -35.26
CA GLU A 420 44.40 2.11 -35.65
C GLU A 420 43.97 2.28 -37.11
N GLU A 421 44.55 1.50 -38.03
CA GLU A 421 44.26 1.55 -39.46
C GLU A 421 42.84 1.05 -39.82
N LYS A 422 42.17 0.31 -38.92
CA LYS A 422 40.82 -0.23 -39.09
C LYS A 422 39.75 0.58 -38.37
N ILE A 423 40.13 1.60 -37.58
CA ILE A 423 39.16 2.43 -36.84
C ILE A 423 38.18 3.08 -37.81
N LYS A 424 38.66 3.74 -38.87
CA LYS A 424 37.81 4.51 -39.80
C LYS A 424 36.81 3.63 -40.56
N LYS A 425 37.24 2.44 -40.98
CA LYS A 425 36.40 1.47 -41.69
C LYS A 425 36.98 0.08 -41.48
N GLY A 426 36.14 -0.88 -41.15
CA GLY A 426 36.59 -2.24 -40.93
C GLY A 426 35.48 -3.26 -41.00
N ILE A 427 35.90 -4.52 -41.06
CA ILE A 427 35.04 -5.69 -41.06
C ILE A 427 35.60 -6.66 -40.01
N TYR A 428 34.72 -7.29 -39.24
CA TYR A 428 35.09 -8.28 -38.23
C TYR A 428 34.09 -9.43 -38.20
N THR A 429 34.58 -10.65 -38.00
CA THR A 429 33.70 -11.83 -37.88
C THR A 429 32.88 -11.73 -36.62
N ILE A 430 31.57 -11.99 -36.72
CA ILE A 430 30.66 -11.94 -35.58
C ILE A 430 31.19 -12.84 -34.44
N PRO A 431 31.35 -12.34 -33.20
CA PRO A 431 31.75 -13.16 -32.07
C PRO A 431 30.81 -14.36 -31.89
N LYS A 432 31.39 -15.54 -31.69
CA LYS A 432 30.61 -16.77 -31.54
C LYS A 432 29.65 -16.66 -30.36
N ASP A 433 28.41 -17.10 -30.55
CA ASP A 433 27.36 -17.14 -29.53
C ASP A 433 26.90 -15.75 -29.02
N ALA A 434 27.34 -14.65 -29.64
CA ALA A 434 26.87 -13.32 -29.30
C ALA A 434 25.40 -13.13 -29.75
N THR A 435 24.57 -12.63 -28.83
CA THR A 435 23.19 -12.22 -29.13
C THR A 435 23.11 -10.74 -29.50
N SER A 436 24.06 -9.94 -29.03
CA SER A 436 24.24 -8.54 -29.41
C SER A 436 25.73 -8.19 -29.39
N VAL A 437 26.09 -7.13 -30.12
CA VAL A 437 27.45 -6.60 -30.18
C VAL A 437 27.40 -5.10 -29.96
N THR A 438 28.26 -4.60 -29.09
CA THR A 438 28.44 -3.17 -28.85
C THR A 438 29.76 -2.71 -29.46
N LEU A 439 29.67 -1.73 -30.34
CA LEU A 439 30.82 -0.98 -30.83
C LEU A 439 30.96 0.30 -29.99
N THR A 440 32.07 0.47 -29.28
CA THR A 440 32.35 1.64 -28.44
C THR A 440 33.57 2.39 -28.96
N GLY A 441 33.41 3.67 -29.26
CA GLY A 441 34.46 4.56 -29.73
C GLY A 441 34.78 5.66 -28.72
N ILE A 442 36.05 6.03 -28.60
CA ILE A 442 36.48 7.20 -27.82
C ILE A 442 37.07 8.21 -28.79
N GLY A 443 36.54 9.44 -28.79
CA GLY A 443 37.02 10.55 -29.61
C GLY A 443 38.35 11.13 -29.14
N ASN A 444 38.99 11.92 -30.01
CA ASN A 444 40.19 12.70 -29.63
C ASN A 444 39.93 13.71 -28.51
N ASN A 445 38.68 14.14 -28.35
CA ASN A 445 38.21 15.02 -27.29
C ASN A 445 37.80 14.28 -26.00
N GLY A 446 37.98 12.95 -25.94
CA GLY A 446 37.64 12.11 -24.79
C GLY A 446 36.15 11.73 -24.70
N GLN A 447 35.28 12.23 -25.58
CA GLN A 447 33.87 11.82 -25.62
C GLN A 447 33.75 10.35 -26.07
N THR A 448 32.83 9.63 -25.44
CA THR A 448 32.54 8.22 -25.78
C THR A 448 31.26 8.16 -26.61
N VAL A 449 31.31 7.42 -27.71
CA VAL A 449 30.13 7.08 -28.53
C VAL A 449 29.97 5.57 -28.59
N ARG A 450 28.74 5.10 -28.73
CA ARG A 450 28.44 3.68 -28.80
C ARG A 450 27.33 3.38 -29.79
N SER A 451 27.38 2.18 -30.36
CA SER A 451 26.33 1.62 -31.19
C SER A 451 26.15 0.15 -30.84
N VAL A 452 24.95 -0.24 -30.44
CA VAL A 452 24.59 -1.64 -30.18
C VAL A 452 23.88 -2.21 -31.41
N LEU A 453 24.21 -3.45 -31.74
CA LEU A 453 23.63 -4.21 -32.84
C LEU A 453 23.18 -5.58 -32.32
N GLU A 454 21.88 -5.86 -32.44
CA GLU A 454 21.31 -7.18 -32.15
C GLU A 454 21.66 -8.17 -33.26
N ILE A 455 22.06 -9.38 -32.90
CA ILE A 455 22.36 -10.45 -33.85
C ILE A 455 21.12 -11.34 -33.99
N PRO A 456 20.51 -11.45 -35.19
CA PRO A 456 19.38 -12.33 -35.40
C PRO A 456 19.74 -13.77 -35.05
N GLN A 457 18.95 -14.41 -34.17
CA GLN A 457 19.08 -15.84 -33.90
C GLN A 457 18.48 -16.67 -35.05
N SER A 458 19.08 -16.57 -36.23
CA SER A 458 18.65 -17.31 -37.41
C SER A 458 19.82 -17.74 -38.29
N VAL A 459 20.92 -18.22 -37.70
CA VAL A 459 21.96 -18.94 -38.44
C VAL A 459 22.57 -20.02 -37.54
N GLY A 460 21.95 -21.19 -37.44
CA GLY A 460 22.51 -22.28 -36.63
C GLY A 460 21.78 -23.63 -36.64
N LYS A 461 20.57 -23.73 -37.21
CA LYS A 461 19.86 -25.02 -37.34
C LYS A 461 19.11 -25.14 -38.65
N GLU A 462 19.80 -25.09 -39.79
CA GLU A 462 19.26 -25.65 -41.02
C GLU A 462 20.38 -26.01 -41.99
N LYS A 463 20.89 -27.24 -41.83
CA LYS A 463 21.32 -28.18 -42.91
C LYS A 463 22.02 -29.40 -42.29
N MET A 464 21.21 -30.33 -41.81
CA MET A 464 21.52 -31.76 -41.86
C MET A 464 20.25 -32.50 -42.25
N GLN A 465 19.86 -32.39 -43.53
CA GLN A 465 19.05 -33.40 -44.24
C GLN A 465 19.36 -33.27 -45.74
N HIS A 466 20.37 -33.99 -46.20
CA HIS A 466 20.23 -35.11 -47.14
C HIS A 466 21.56 -35.82 -47.34
#